data_AF-A0A168H5C5-F1
#
_entry.id   AF-A0A168H5C5-F1
#
_cell.length_a   1.000
_cell.length_b   1.000
_cell.length_c   1.000
_cell.angle_alpha   90.00
_cell.angle_beta   90.00
_cell.angle_gamma   90.00
#
_symmetry.space_group_name_H-M   'P 1'
#
loop_
_entity.id
_entity.type
_entity.pdbx_description
1 polymer ?
#
loop_
_entity_poly.entity_id
_entity_poly.type
_entity_poly.pdbx_seq_one_letter_code
_entity_poly.pdbx_strand_id
1 'polypeptide(L)'
;MSTSPFTTSPDGGVDFSVNFENAVFGMLPAALALFIMIIIASFKWSSRSFCRGRKSAQAWMDMMILIPLVSLHLASLIISSRLPVGSLLGADALGTASYVFRLLAALGLFVCRLLWNADSLLATNLYLLVTCISDGVRVHTLWRLAQLDPPAGFALPALQIAIMIMTAISFFFSEFCSSAKSREVRNGRRAYIDESGGGTSGMLFFGWLWPLLRYGLKNKLVAEDLKSSLARPVATYTLRGSKVDFYDAGFWGSATIQFLGALFVRLLGAGTLLAQPFIINGIVSFLQGNKDRSIGIWLVVCMFFNQLANSLLQAHGEQMFFQLSTRVRSFLIHNVAFRSFGVGPPENADWETAGSKVLVRLSEDSAAVSGAIVMSGMIAPNLVVVGVGSYVLFKSIHLAFLGPLLAAVVCFLAPMLLGKPLSQSQKAFLEAAEVRIQIVKNLISDIRNIRFGNMQHTAAQQATQSRQREIDAATTFRRVLTFVIIAGK
;
A
#
# COMPACT_ATOMS: atom_id res chain seq x y z
N MET A 1 -29.86 15.50 4.96
CA MET A 1 -29.89 15.45 6.43
C MET A 1 -28.47 15.68 6.94
N SER A 2 -28.19 16.88 7.45
CA SER A 2 -26.89 17.20 8.05
C SER A 2 -26.88 16.66 9.48
N THR A 3 -26.34 15.46 9.69
CA THR A 3 -26.00 15.00 11.02
C THR A 3 -24.82 15.83 11.51
N SER A 4 -25.01 16.69 12.52
CA SER A 4 -23.87 17.34 13.17
C SER A 4 -22.98 16.23 13.75
N PRO A 5 -21.67 16.21 13.44
CA PRO A 5 -20.79 15.12 13.87
C PRO A 5 -20.61 15.09 15.39
N PHE A 6 -20.85 16.22 16.06
CA PHE A 6 -20.72 16.38 17.50
C PHE A 6 -22.07 16.66 18.16
N THR A 7 -22.22 16.17 19.38
CA THR A 7 -23.33 16.48 20.28
C THR A 7 -22.78 16.90 21.63
N THR A 8 -23.35 17.96 22.20
CA THR A 8 -23.07 18.40 23.57
C THR A 8 -23.85 17.52 24.53
N SER A 9 -23.14 16.81 25.40
CA SER A 9 -23.73 16.07 26.52
C SER A 9 -24.37 17.05 27.52
N PRO A 10 -25.42 16.64 28.27
CA PRO A 10 -26.01 17.44 29.34
C PRO A 10 -25.00 17.96 30.39
N ASP A 11 -23.87 17.27 30.57
CA ASP A 11 -22.80 17.63 31.50
C ASP A 11 -21.80 18.67 30.93
N GLY A 12 -22.04 19.17 29.71
CA GLY A 12 -21.20 20.16 29.03
C GLY A 12 -20.03 19.59 28.21
N GLY A 13 -19.78 18.28 28.27
CA GLY A 13 -18.76 17.60 27.44
C GLY A 13 -19.22 17.38 26.00
N VAL A 14 -18.30 17.44 25.03
CA VAL A 14 -18.59 17.22 23.61
C VAL A 14 -18.11 15.84 23.16
N ASP A 15 -19.04 15.02 22.68
CA ASP A 15 -18.77 13.71 22.09
C ASP A 15 -19.30 13.64 20.65
N PHE A 16 -18.96 12.56 19.94
CA PHE A 16 -19.56 12.28 18.64
C PHE A 16 -21.06 11.97 18.80
N SER A 17 -21.84 12.41 17.81
CA SER A 17 -23.25 12.01 17.73
C SER A 17 -23.35 10.49 17.58
N VAL A 18 -24.27 9.86 18.31
CA VAL A 18 -24.58 8.41 18.19
C VAL A 18 -24.86 8.02 16.73
N ASN A 19 -25.52 8.90 15.97
CA ASN A 19 -25.83 8.67 14.57
C ASN A 19 -24.57 8.67 13.69
N PHE A 20 -23.64 9.59 13.98
CA PHE A 20 -22.34 9.62 13.33
C PHE A 20 -21.53 8.36 13.65
N GLU A 21 -21.51 7.95 14.91
CA GLU A 21 -20.80 6.73 15.31
C GLU A 21 -21.39 5.46 14.68
N ASN A 22 -22.72 5.36 14.64
CA ASN A 22 -23.41 4.24 14.01
C ASN A 22 -23.12 4.16 12.50
N ALA A 23 -23.02 5.29 11.81
CA ALA A 23 -22.67 5.35 10.40
C ALA A 23 -21.18 5.05 10.14
N VAL A 24 -20.27 5.74 10.84
CA VAL A 24 -18.83 5.72 10.55
C VAL A 24 -18.09 4.58 11.23
N PHE A 25 -18.39 4.31 12.50
CA PHE A 25 -17.70 3.28 13.28
C PHE A 25 -18.44 1.93 13.27
N GLY A 26 -19.73 1.93 12.98
CA GLY A 26 -20.52 0.70 12.86
C GLY A 26 -20.74 0.20 11.44
N MET A 27 -21.44 1.00 10.64
CA MET A 27 -21.95 0.59 9.33
C MET A 27 -20.83 0.55 8.27
N LEU A 28 -19.96 1.56 8.23
CA LEU A 28 -18.92 1.67 7.19
C LEU A 28 -17.91 0.50 7.22
N PRO A 29 -17.30 0.11 8.36
CA PRO A 29 -16.37 -1.04 8.38
C PRO A 29 -17.06 -2.35 7.99
N ALA A 30 -18.31 -2.55 8.44
CA ALA A 30 -19.10 -3.73 8.13
C ALA A 30 -19.49 -3.81 6.65
N ALA A 31 -19.92 -2.70 6.05
CA ALA A 31 -20.25 -2.63 4.63
C ALA A 31 -19.02 -2.88 3.74
N LEU A 32 -17.87 -2.28 4.08
CA LEU A 32 -16.61 -2.51 3.37
C LEU A 32 -16.15 -3.97 3.48
N ALA A 33 -16.24 -4.56 4.66
CA ALA A 33 -15.89 -5.97 4.86
C ALA A 33 -16.79 -6.90 4.05
N LEU A 34 -18.11 -6.66 4.04
CA LEU A 34 -19.05 -7.40 3.20
C LEU A 34 -18.71 -7.29 1.73
N PHE A 35 -18.43 -6.09 1.24
CA PHE A 35 -18.06 -5.87 -0.15
C PHE A 35 -16.77 -6.63 -0.52
N ILE A 36 -15.73 -6.56 0.31
CA ILE A 36 -14.48 -7.30 0.11
C ILE A 36 -14.73 -8.81 0.13
N MET A 37 -15.52 -9.30 1.09
CA MET A 37 -15.87 -10.72 1.18
C MET A 37 -16.61 -11.21 -0.07
N ILE A 38 -17.53 -10.42 -0.61
CA ILE A 38 -18.26 -10.74 -1.85
C ILE A 38 -17.31 -10.81 -3.06
N ILE A 39 -16.33 -9.90 -3.15
CA ILE A 39 -15.31 -9.93 -4.22
C ILE A 39 -14.43 -11.18 -4.10
N ILE A 40 -13.97 -11.51 -2.89
CA ILE A 40 -13.14 -12.71 -2.66
C ILE A 40 -13.97 -13.97 -2.99
N ALA A 41 -15.24 -13.99 -2.57
CA ALA A 41 -16.17 -15.07 -2.83
C ALA A 41 -16.38 -15.29 -4.33
N SER A 42 -16.65 -14.23 -5.10
CA SER A 42 -16.89 -14.32 -6.54
C SER A 42 -15.65 -14.79 -7.30
N PHE A 43 -14.45 -14.33 -6.91
CA PHE A 43 -13.20 -14.79 -7.50
C PHE A 43 -12.92 -16.27 -7.20
N LYS A 44 -13.10 -16.70 -5.95
CA LYS A 44 -12.91 -18.11 -5.56
C LYS A 44 -13.95 -19.03 -6.21
N TRP A 45 -15.20 -18.55 -6.35
CA TRP A 45 -16.26 -19.26 -7.04
C TRP A 45 -15.95 -19.43 -8.53
N SER A 46 -15.52 -18.36 -9.21
CA SER A 46 -15.13 -18.39 -10.62
C SER A 46 -13.92 -19.29 -10.88
N SER A 47 -12.97 -19.35 -9.94
CA SER A 47 -11.77 -20.19 -10.03
C SER A 47 -12.08 -21.70 -9.87
N ARG A 48 -13.34 -22.07 -9.56
CA ARG A 48 -13.74 -23.43 -9.14
C ARG A 48 -12.82 -24.02 -8.07
N SER A 49 -12.10 -23.19 -7.32
CA SER A 49 -11.24 -23.61 -6.21
C SER A 49 -12.10 -23.88 -4.97
N PHE A 50 -13.15 -24.68 -5.14
CA PHE A 50 -13.92 -25.22 -4.04
C PHE A 50 -13.09 -26.32 -3.38
N CYS A 51 -12.04 -25.89 -2.69
CA CYS A 51 -11.18 -26.80 -1.95
C CYS A 51 -11.92 -27.23 -0.69
N ARG A 52 -12.74 -28.27 -0.81
CA ARG A 52 -13.28 -29.06 0.30
C ARG A 52 -12.16 -29.90 0.93
N GLY A 53 -11.04 -29.26 1.27
CA GLY A 53 -9.92 -29.88 1.95
C GLY A 53 -10.26 -30.10 3.43
N ARG A 54 -9.64 -31.12 4.03
CA ARG A 54 -9.80 -31.42 5.46
C ARG A 54 -9.51 -30.16 6.28
N LYS A 55 -10.50 -29.69 7.05
CA LYS A 55 -10.33 -28.51 7.90
C LYS A 55 -9.28 -28.81 8.97
N SER A 56 -8.28 -27.95 9.06
CA SER A 56 -7.31 -27.98 10.16
C SER A 56 -8.04 -27.79 11.50
N ALA A 57 -7.52 -28.37 12.58
CA ALA A 57 -8.03 -28.15 13.94
C ALA A 57 -8.12 -26.64 14.27
N GLN A 58 -7.20 -25.84 13.73
CA GLN A 58 -7.22 -24.38 13.86
C GLN A 58 -8.48 -23.74 13.25
N ALA A 59 -8.90 -24.17 12.06
CA ALA A 59 -10.08 -23.62 11.40
C ALA A 59 -11.36 -23.94 12.18
N TRP A 60 -11.40 -25.07 12.90
CA TRP A 60 -12.49 -25.40 13.81
C TRP A 60 -12.49 -24.50 15.05
N MET A 61 -11.33 -24.25 15.65
CA MET A 61 -11.22 -23.34 16.80
C MET A 61 -11.65 -21.92 16.45
N ASP A 62 -11.21 -21.38 15.30
CA ASP A 62 -11.63 -20.05 14.85
C ASP A 62 -13.15 -19.95 14.66
N MET A 63 -13.78 -21.00 14.13
CA MET A 63 -15.24 -21.06 13.98
C MET A 63 -15.95 -21.07 15.33
N MET A 64 -15.44 -21.82 16.31
CA MET A 64 -16.01 -21.87 17.66
C MET A 64 -15.94 -20.52 18.37
N ILE A 65 -14.88 -19.73 18.12
CA ILE A 65 -14.72 -18.37 18.65
C ILE A 65 -15.66 -17.37 17.95
N LEU A 66 -16.01 -17.58 16.67
CA LEU A 66 -16.92 -16.71 15.93
C LEU A 66 -18.41 -16.92 16.27
N ILE A 67 -18.82 -18.10 16.72
CA ILE A 67 -20.21 -18.38 17.14
C ILE A 67 -20.71 -17.39 18.21
N PRO A 68 -20.02 -17.20 19.36
CA PRO A 68 -20.45 -16.24 20.37
C PRO A 68 -20.50 -14.82 19.82
N LEU A 69 -19.57 -14.43 18.95
CA LEU A 69 -19.58 -13.11 18.31
C LEU A 69 -20.86 -12.87 17.49
N VAL A 70 -21.28 -13.85 16.69
CA VAL A 70 -22.55 -13.79 15.93
C VAL A 70 -23.74 -13.69 16.88
N SER A 71 -23.77 -14.48 17.96
CA SER A 71 -24.88 -14.42 18.93
C SER A 71 -24.96 -13.08 19.66
N LEU A 72 -23.83 -12.46 20.00
CA LEU A 72 -23.78 -11.16 20.66
C LEU A 72 -24.27 -10.06 19.71
N HIS A 73 -23.88 -10.10 18.43
CA HIS A 73 -24.41 -9.17 17.42
C HIS A 73 -25.92 -9.33 17.23
N LEU A 74 -26.43 -10.56 17.21
CA LEU A 74 -27.87 -10.82 17.13
C LEU A 74 -28.60 -10.27 18.36
N ALA A 75 -28.08 -10.51 19.56
CA ALA A 75 -28.63 -9.94 20.79
C ALA A 75 -28.63 -8.40 20.75
N SER A 76 -27.62 -7.77 20.15
CA SER A 76 -27.50 -6.30 20.07
C SER A 76 -28.54 -5.70 19.13
N LEU A 77 -28.85 -6.43 18.05
CA LEU A 77 -29.91 -6.07 17.13
C LEU A 77 -31.30 -6.21 17.80
N ILE A 78 -31.51 -7.28 18.57
CA ILE A 78 -32.77 -7.48 19.30
C ILE A 78 -32.97 -6.37 20.33
N ILE A 79 -31.97 -6.08 21.17
CA ILE A 79 -32.08 -5.05 22.19
C ILE A 79 -32.25 -3.66 21.58
N SER A 80 -31.50 -3.33 20.51
CA SER A 80 -31.66 -2.04 19.82
C SER A 80 -33.07 -1.88 19.21
N SER A 81 -33.68 -2.96 18.71
CA SER A 81 -35.06 -2.94 18.20
C SER A 81 -36.14 -2.77 19.28
N ARG A 82 -35.78 -2.95 20.57
CA ARG A 82 -36.68 -2.85 21.72
C ARG A 82 -36.49 -1.56 22.51
N LEU A 83 -35.60 -0.68 22.08
CA LEU A 83 -35.39 0.61 22.74
C LEU A 83 -36.64 1.51 22.63
N PRO A 84 -36.96 2.31 23.66
CA PRO A 84 -38.03 3.29 23.60
C PRO A 84 -37.81 4.30 22.46
N VAL A 85 -38.88 4.68 21.78
CA VAL A 85 -38.85 5.74 20.75
C VAL A 85 -38.34 7.03 21.39
N GLY A 86 -37.23 7.58 20.88
CA GLY A 86 -36.60 8.79 21.41
C GLY A 86 -35.45 8.55 22.42
N SER A 87 -35.04 7.29 22.66
CA SER A 87 -33.87 7.02 23.51
C SER A 87 -32.60 7.65 22.95
N LEU A 88 -31.78 8.19 23.85
CA LEU A 88 -30.49 8.82 23.55
C LEU A 88 -29.46 7.81 23.02
N LEU A 89 -29.69 6.50 23.20
CA LEU A 89 -28.83 5.41 22.70
C LEU A 89 -28.99 5.15 21.18
N GLY A 90 -29.83 5.93 20.48
CA GLY A 90 -29.98 5.83 19.02
C GLY A 90 -31.04 4.84 18.57
N ALA A 91 -32.27 5.02 19.06
CA ALA A 91 -33.46 4.29 18.61
C ALA A 91 -33.96 4.79 17.24
N ASP A 92 -33.06 4.93 16.27
CA ASP A 92 -33.36 5.45 14.93
C ASP A 92 -33.08 4.41 13.82
N ALA A 93 -33.56 4.70 12.61
CA ALA A 93 -33.40 3.81 11.47
C ALA A 93 -31.92 3.56 11.13
N LEU A 94 -31.06 4.55 11.36
CA LEU A 94 -29.62 4.48 11.10
C LEU A 94 -28.91 3.58 12.12
N GLY A 95 -29.25 3.68 13.41
CA GLY A 95 -28.76 2.79 14.46
C GLY A 95 -29.16 1.35 14.19
N THR A 96 -30.43 1.10 13.87
CA THR A 96 -30.90 -0.25 13.50
C THR A 96 -30.12 -0.81 12.29
N ALA A 97 -29.94 0.00 11.23
CA ALA A 97 -29.16 -0.39 10.06
C ALA A 97 -27.71 -0.75 10.43
N SER A 98 -27.06 0.03 11.30
CA SER A 98 -25.70 -0.25 11.78
C SER A 98 -25.59 -1.65 12.41
N TYR A 99 -26.50 -2.01 13.31
CA TYR A 99 -26.50 -3.33 13.95
C TYR A 99 -26.80 -4.46 12.96
N VAL A 100 -27.66 -4.24 11.96
CA VAL A 100 -27.92 -5.21 10.87
C VAL A 100 -26.66 -5.45 10.04
N PHE A 101 -25.98 -4.40 9.58
CA PHE A 101 -24.75 -4.53 8.80
C PHE A 101 -23.65 -5.28 9.59
N ARG A 102 -23.52 -5.01 10.89
CA ARG A 102 -22.55 -5.70 11.75
C ARG A 102 -22.88 -7.18 11.94
N LEU A 103 -24.16 -7.52 12.12
CA LEU A 103 -24.61 -8.91 12.15
C LEU A 103 -24.32 -9.62 10.82
N LEU A 104 -24.65 -8.98 9.69
CA LEU A 104 -24.37 -9.51 8.36
C LEU A 104 -22.87 -9.72 8.13
N ALA A 105 -22.03 -8.79 8.58
CA ALA A 105 -20.57 -8.93 8.48
C ALA A 105 -20.07 -10.10 9.34
N ALA A 106 -20.54 -10.26 10.58
CA ALA A 106 -20.16 -11.39 11.44
C ALA A 106 -20.60 -12.74 10.85
N LEU A 107 -21.83 -12.82 10.31
CA LEU A 107 -22.32 -13.99 9.57
C LEU A 107 -21.49 -14.25 8.31
N GLY A 108 -21.17 -13.19 7.57
CA GLY A 108 -20.33 -13.24 6.37
C GLY A 108 -18.95 -13.85 6.68
N LEU A 109 -18.30 -13.42 7.76
CA LEU A 109 -17.03 -13.99 8.21
C LEU A 109 -17.16 -15.48 8.55
N PHE A 110 -18.20 -15.85 9.29
CA PHE A 110 -18.47 -17.24 9.65
C PHE A 110 -18.68 -18.11 8.40
N VAL A 111 -19.50 -17.66 7.45
CA VAL A 111 -19.77 -18.35 6.19
C VAL A 111 -18.50 -18.42 5.33
N CYS A 112 -17.72 -17.35 5.23
CA CYS A 112 -16.46 -17.34 4.50
C CYS A 112 -15.48 -18.37 5.07
N ARG A 113 -15.39 -18.48 6.40
CA ARG A 113 -14.55 -19.45 7.09
C ARG A 113 -15.11 -20.88 7.01
N LEU A 114 -16.43 -21.02 6.86
CA LEU A 114 -17.08 -22.30 6.64
C LEU A 114 -16.77 -22.84 5.23
N LEU A 115 -16.89 -22.00 4.21
CA LEU A 115 -16.81 -22.36 2.79
C LEU A 115 -15.38 -22.35 2.25
N TRP A 116 -14.52 -21.45 2.72
CA TRP A 116 -13.16 -21.30 2.25
C TRP A 116 -12.14 -21.53 3.37
N ASN A 117 -11.16 -22.39 3.10
CA ASN A 117 -10.01 -22.54 3.98
C ASN A 117 -9.21 -21.23 4.07
N ALA A 118 -8.47 -21.13 5.18
CA ALA A 118 -7.95 -19.96 5.88
C ALA A 118 -7.15 -18.89 5.12
N ASP A 119 -7.10 -18.87 3.80
CA ASP A 119 -6.17 -18.02 3.04
C ASP A 119 -6.61 -16.53 2.98
N SER A 120 -7.83 -16.18 3.40
CA SER A 120 -8.29 -14.77 3.50
C SER A 120 -8.15 -14.18 4.91
N LEU A 121 -7.21 -14.68 5.72
CA LEU A 121 -6.92 -14.21 7.09
C LEU A 121 -6.72 -12.69 7.17
N LEU A 122 -6.05 -12.09 6.18
CA LEU A 122 -5.74 -10.66 6.20
C LEU A 122 -7.01 -9.78 6.21
N ALA A 123 -7.95 -10.02 5.28
CA ALA A 123 -9.16 -9.20 5.18
C ALA A 123 -10.06 -9.35 6.41
N THR A 124 -10.20 -10.58 6.91
CA THR A 124 -10.99 -10.90 8.10
C THR A 124 -10.40 -10.25 9.35
N ASN A 125 -9.09 -10.39 9.57
CA ASN A 125 -8.42 -9.83 10.75
C ASN A 125 -8.30 -8.31 10.68
N LEU A 126 -8.15 -7.72 9.48
CA LEU A 126 -8.17 -6.28 9.30
C LEU A 126 -9.54 -5.72 9.70
N TYR A 127 -10.63 -6.38 9.29
CA TYR A 127 -11.98 -6.01 9.74
C TYR A 127 -12.13 -6.13 11.26
N LEU A 128 -11.66 -7.23 11.87
CA LEU A 128 -11.71 -7.42 13.32
C LEU A 128 -10.92 -6.32 14.07
N LEU A 129 -9.74 -5.95 13.58
CA LEU A 129 -8.92 -4.87 14.13
C LEU A 129 -9.63 -3.51 14.04
N VAL A 130 -10.13 -3.15 12.86
CA VAL A 130 -10.83 -1.88 12.64
C VAL A 130 -12.12 -1.82 13.48
N THR A 131 -12.86 -2.92 13.56
CA THR A 131 -14.08 -3.01 14.37
C THR A 131 -13.78 -2.91 15.85
N CYS A 132 -12.71 -3.54 16.34
CA CYS A 132 -12.29 -3.44 17.74
C CYS A 132 -11.93 -2.00 18.13
N ILE A 133 -11.20 -1.27 17.28
CA ILE A 133 -10.88 0.16 17.51
C ILE A 133 -12.16 1.01 17.49
N SER A 134 -13.02 0.76 16.49
CA SER A 134 -14.29 1.46 16.32
C SER A 134 -15.25 1.24 17.50
N ASP A 135 -15.28 0.02 18.04
CA ASP A 135 -16.08 -0.34 19.19
C ASP A 135 -15.59 0.34 20.48
N GLY A 136 -14.29 0.60 20.62
CA GLY A 136 -13.75 1.35 21.75
C GLY A 136 -14.35 2.75 21.86
N VAL A 137 -14.52 3.46 20.73
CA VAL A 137 -15.18 4.77 20.69
C VAL A 137 -16.66 4.64 21.07
N ARG A 138 -17.37 3.68 20.47
CA ARG A 138 -18.79 3.46 20.71
C ARG A 138 -19.12 3.05 22.14
N VAL A 139 -18.29 2.19 22.76
CA VAL A 139 -18.47 1.77 24.16
C VAL A 139 -18.46 2.97 25.08
N HIS A 140 -17.48 3.88 24.91
CA HIS A 140 -17.36 5.07 25.74
C HIS A 140 -18.62 5.95 25.65
N THR A 141 -19.09 6.21 24.42
CA THR A 141 -20.26 7.05 24.18
C THR A 141 -21.55 6.40 24.68
N LEU A 142 -21.79 5.13 24.35
CA LEU A 142 -22.97 4.40 24.82
C LEU A 142 -23.02 4.26 26.35
N TRP A 143 -21.88 4.03 27.00
CA TRP A 143 -21.81 3.91 28.46
C TRP A 143 -22.16 5.22 29.15
N ARG A 144 -21.63 6.34 28.64
CA ARG A 144 -21.95 7.68 29.15
C ARG A 144 -23.45 8.00 28.96
N LEU A 145 -24.01 7.72 27.79
CA LEU A 145 -25.42 7.98 27.50
C LEU A 145 -26.36 7.09 28.33
N ALA A 146 -25.99 5.86 28.62
CA ALA A 146 -26.78 4.99 29.48
C ALA A 146 -26.84 5.47 30.95
N GLN A 147 -25.84 6.22 31.42
CA GLN A 147 -25.90 6.87 32.74
C GLN A 147 -26.92 8.02 32.75
N LEU A 148 -27.11 8.69 31.61
CA LEU A 148 -27.98 9.84 31.44
C LEU A 148 -29.43 9.45 31.04
N ASP A 149 -29.62 8.23 30.51
CA ASP A 149 -30.92 7.67 30.11
C ASP A 149 -31.26 6.40 30.92
N PRO A 150 -31.60 6.52 32.23
CA PRO A 150 -31.96 5.38 33.09
C PRO A 150 -33.01 4.41 32.53
N PRO A 151 -34.08 4.83 31.80
CA PRO A 151 -35.09 3.91 31.30
C PRO A 151 -34.58 3.01 30.16
N ALA A 152 -33.50 3.38 29.46
CA ALA A 152 -32.90 2.57 28.41
C ALA A 152 -31.95 1.48 28.96
N GLY A 153 -31.44 1.68 30.17
CA GLY A 153 -30.63 0.72 30.91
C GLY A 153 -29.23 0.45 30.33
N PHE A 154 -28.47 -0.41 31.01
CA PHE A 154 -27.06 -0.70 30.67
C PHE A 154 -26.87 -1.92 29.74
N ALA A 155 -27.96 -2.54 29.28
CA ALA A 155 -27.90 -3.79 28.52
C ALA A 155 -27.16 -3.63 27.17
N LEU A 156 -27.45 -2.56 26.42
CA LEU A 156 -26.80 -2.31 25.12
C LEU A 156 -25.31 -1.94 25.26
N PRO A 157 -24.89 -1.03 26.17
CA PRO A 157 -23.47 -0.78 26.43
C PRO A 157 -22.71 -2.03 26.91
N ALA A 158 -23.30 -2.82 27.83
CA ALA A 158 -22.68 -4.04 28.32
C ALA A 158 -22.47 -5.06 27.19
N LEU A 159 -23.43 -5.19 26.29
CA LEU A 159 -23.32 -6.08 25.14
C LEU A 159 -22.29 -5.60 24.12
N GLN A 160 -22.19 -4.29 23.92
CA GLN A 160 -21.16 -3.69 23.07
C GLN A 160 -19.74 -3.93 23.64
N ILE A 161 -19.56 -3.89 24.96
CA ILE A 161 -18.30 -4.30 25.63
C ILE A 161 -18.01 -5.78 25.36
N ALA A 162 -19.02 -6.66 25.52
CA ALA A 162 -18.85 -8.07 25.24
C ALA A 162 -18.45 -8.35 23.78
N ILE A 163 -19.06 -7.64 22.81
CA ILE A 163 -18.67 -7.70 21.40
C ILE A 163 -17.22 -7.25 21.21
N MET A 164 -16.82 -6.12 21.79
CA MET A 164 -15.45 -5.60 21.72
C MET A 164 -14.44 -6.63 22.28
N ILE A 165 -14.73 -7.24 23.43
CA ILE A 165 -13.87 -8.27 24.02
C ILE A 165 -13.78 -9.49 23.11
N MET A 166 -14.91 -9.97 22.57
CA MET A 166 -14.93 -11.14 21.69
C MET A 166 -14.24 -10.89 20.35
N THR A 167 -14.37 -9.69 19.77
CA THR A 167 -13.62 -9.31 18.56
C THR A 167 -12.12 -9.24 18.84
N ALA A 168 -11.69 -8.70 19.98
CA ALA A 168 -10.30 -8.68 20.40
C ALA A 168 -9.75 -10.10 20.58
N ILE A 169 -10.47 -10.98 21.28
CA ILE A 169 -10.09 -12.40 21.44
C ILE A 169 -9.95 -13.08 20.07
N SER A 170 -10.90 -12.87 19.17
CA SER A 170 -10.86 -13.44 17.82
C SER A 170 -9.62 -12.97 17.04
N PHE A 171 -9.31 -11.68 17.10
CA PHE A 171 -8.15 -11.10 16.44
C PHE A 171 -6.82 -11.61 17.02
N PHE A 172 -6.64 -11.53 18.34
CA PHE A 172 -5.41 -11.95 19.00
C PHE A 172 -5.17 -13.45 18.88
N PHE A 173 -6.23 -14.28 18.95
CA PHE A 173 -6.11 -15.71 18.74
C PHE A 173 -5.60 -16.01 17.32
N SER A 174 -6.22 -15.40 16.30
CA SER A 174 -5.78 -15.58 14.92
C SER A 174 -4.34 -15.11 14.70
N GLU A 175 -3.94 -13.99 15.31
CA GLU A 175 -2.59 -13.43 15.18
C GLU A 175 -1.55 -14.32 15.88
N PHE A 176 -1.87 -14.81 17.07
CA PHE A 176 -1.02 -15.74 17.82
C PHE A 176 -0.77 -17.03 17.04
N CYS A 177 -1.83 -17.64 16.49
CA CYS A 177 -1.67 -18.85 15.68
C CYS A 177 -0.83 -18.59 14.41
N SER A 178 -1.01 -17.44 13.75
CA SER A 178 -0.18 -17.08 12.58
C SER A 178 1.28 -16.91 12.96
N SER A 179 1.56 -16.22 14.07
CA SER A 179 2.91 -16.02 14.59
C SER A 179 3.57 -17.34 15.02
N ALA A 180 2.83 -18.23 15.67
CA ALA A 180 3.32 -19.56 16.06
C ALA A 180 3.71 -20.40 14.83
N LYS A 181 2.84 -20.43 13.80
CA LYS A 181 3.12 -21.11 12.54
C LYS A 181 4.34 -20.53 11.83
N SER A 182 4.43 -19.20 11.73
CA SER A 182 5.59 -18.53 11.13
C SER A 182 6.89 -18.85 11.89
N ARG A 183 6.84 -18.90 13.22
CA ARG A 183 7.98 -19.28 14.07
C ARG A 183 8.40 -20.73 13.88
N GLU A 184 7.44 -21.65 13.74
CA GLU A 184 7.69 -23.06 13.48
C GLU A 184 8.35 -23.25 12.11
N VAL A 185 7.84 -22.62 11.05
CA VAL A 185 8.43 -22.70 9.71
C VAL A 185 9.82 -22.05 9.66
N ARG A 186 10.06 -21.02 10.49
CA ARG A 186 11.39 -20.42 10.66
C ARG A 186 12.35 -21.34 11.43
N ASN A 187 11.85 -22.24 12.26
CA ASN A 187 12.71 -23.05 13.12
C ASN A 187 13.65 -23.92 12.26
N GLY A 188 14.95 -23.83 12.53
CA GLY A 188 15.99 -24.50 11.73
C GLY A 188 16.43 -23.77 10.45
N ARG A 189 15.82 -22.63 10.07
CA ARG A 189 16.23 -21.82 8.91
C ARG A 189 16.96 -20.54 9.36
N ARG A 190 18.09 -20.21 8.72
CA ARG A 190 18.98 -19.08 9.08
C ARG A 190 18.30 -17.72 8.93
N ALA A 191 17.69 -17.50 7.76
CA ALA A 191 16.84 -16.35 7.47
C ALA A 191 15.66 -16.85 6.64
N TYR A 192 14.45 -16.80 7.20
CA TYR A 192 13.24 -17.19 6.50
C TYR A 192 12.24 -16.05 6.53
N ILE A 193 11.85 -15.60 5.34
CA ILE A 193 10.78 -14.62 5.15
C ILE A 193 9.50 -15.39 4.82
N ASP A 194 8.48 -15.19 5.66
CA ASP A 194 7.13 -15.69 5.43
C ASP A 194 6.16 -14.51 5.44
N GLU A 195 5.97 -13.91 4.27
CA GLU A 195 5.02 -12.82 4.14
C GLU A 195 3.57 -13.30 4.33
N SER A 196 3.23 -14.48 3.80
CA SER A 196 1.89 -15.08 3.92
C SER A 196 1.54 -15.53 5.33
N GLY A 197 2.52 -15.99 6.11
CA GLY A 197 2.35 -16.48 7.48
C GLY A 197 2.60 -15.43 8.56
N GLY A 198 3.03 -14.21 8.21
CA GLY A 198 3.37 -13.14 9.15
C GLY A 198 2.21 -12.58 9.98
N GLY A 199 0.97 -13.04 9.77
CA GLY A 199 -0.20 -12.50 10.44
C GLY A 199 -0.61 -11.14 9.88
N THR A 200 -1.68 -10.58 10.42
CA THR A 200 -2.20 -9.29 9.97
C THR A 200 -1.38 -8.12 10.48
N SER A 201 -0.85 -8.18 11.70
CA SER A 201 0.04 -7.15 12.21
C SER A 201 1.39 -7.18 11.48
N GLY A 202 1.92 -8.37 11.21
CA GLY A 202 3.13 -8.54 10.41
C GLY A 202 2.94 -8.12 8.95
N MET A 203 1.76 -8.31 8.36
CA MET A 203 1.47 -7.75 7.04
C MET A 203 1.34 -6.22 7.07
N LEU A 204 0.61 -5.66 8.05
CA LEU A 204 0.35 -4.22 8.13
C LEU A 204 1.63 -3.40 8.30
N PHE A 205 2.54 -3.86 9.16
CA PHE A 205 3.78 -3.17 9.51
C PHE A 205 5.03 -3.79 8.88
N PHE A 206 4.90 -4.61 7.82
CA PHE A 206 6.02 -5.29 7.16
C PHE A 206 6.88 -6.13 8.12
N GLY A 207 6.25 -6.66 9.17
CA GLY A 207 6.91 -7.37 10.25
C GLY A 207 7.60 -8.66 9.82
N TRP A 208 7.16 -9.24 8.69
CA TRP A 208 7.81 -10.38 8.05
C TRP A 208 9.24 -10.08 7.55
N LEU A 209 9.60 -8.80 7.38
CA LEU A 209 10.95 -8.38 6.96
C LEU A 209 11.92 -8.29 8.15
N TRP A 210 11.41 -8.08 9.38
CA TRP A 210 12.25 -7.91 10.58
C TRP A 210 13.25 -9.05 10.84
N PRO A 211 12.90 -10.34 10.68
CA PRO A 211 13.87 -11.42 10.86
C PRO A 211 15.07 -11.30 9.92
N LEU A 212 14.85 -10.95 8.64
CA LEU A 212 15.92 -10.75 7.67
C LEU A 212 16.77 -9.52 8.03
N LEU A 213 16.16 -8.40 8.39
CA LEU A 213 16.88 -7.18 8.78
C LEU A 213 17.75 -7.42 10.02
N ARG A 214 17.21 -8.11 11.04
CA ARG A 214 17.97 -8.47 12.25
C ARG A 214 19.12 -9.44 11.93
N TYR A 215 18.92 -10.36 11.01
CA TYR A 215 19.98 -11.28 10.57
C TYR A 215 21.07 -10.53 9.82
N GLY A 216 20.72 -9.66 8.86
CA GLY A 216 21.64 -8.85 8.07
C GLY A 216 22.41 -7.79 8.87
N LEU A 217 21.90 -7.38 10.03
CA LEU A 217 22.63 -6.51 10.95
C LEU A 217 23.85 -7.22 11.57
N LYS A 218 23.77 -8.53 11.77
CA LYS A 218 24.80 -9.34 12.43
C LYS A 218 25.64 -10.18 11.46
N ASN A 219 25.10 -10.49 10.29
CA ASN A 219 25.68 -11.42 9.34
C ASN A 219 25.68 -10.82 7.93
N LYS A 220 26.59 -11.29 7.07
CA LYS A 220 26.58 -10.94 5.65
C LYS A 220 25.46 -11.71 4.96
N LEU A 221 24.54 -10.98 4.31
CA LEU A 221 23.47 -11.58 3.53
C LEU A 221 24.02 -12.23 2.26
N VAL A 222 23.70 -13.50 2.05
CA VAL A 222 24.02 -14.24 0.82
C VAL A 222 22.75 -14.45 0.01
N ALA A 223 22.86 -14.65 -1.31
CA ALA A 223 21.71 -14.89 -2.19
C ALA A 223 20.81 -16.05 -1.73
N GLU A 224 21.37 -17.04 -1.02
CA GLU A 224 20.61 -18.16 -0.47
C GLU A 224 19.61 -17.76 0.62
N ASP A 225 19.96 -16.76 1.43
CA ASP A 225 19.09 -16.25 2.51
C ASP A 225 17.85 -15.55 1.93
N LEU A 226 17.97 -15.01 0.72
CA LEU A 226 16.88 -14.34 0.00
C LEU A 226 16.01 -15.32 -0.82
N LYS A 227 16.41 -16.59 -1.00
CA LYS A 227 15.58 -17.56 -1.76
C LYS A 227 14.17 -17.69 -1.18
N SER A 228 14.02 -17.53 0.14
CA SER A 228 12.71 -17.53 0.81
C SER A 228 11.86 -16.28 0.51
N SER A 229 12.47 -15.12 0.22
CA SER A 229 11.75 -13.88 -0.11
C SER A 229 11.26 -13.83 -1.55
N LEU A 230 11.84 -14.63 -2.45
CA LEU A 230 11.38 -14.77 -3.84
C LEU A 230 10.05 -15.53 -3.95
N ALA A 231 9.58 -16.18 -2.88
CA ALA A 231 8.39 -17.02 -2.87
C ALA A 231 7.05 -16.24 -2.81
N ARG A 232 6.93 -15.10 -3.49
CA ARG A 232 5.62 -14.60 -3.91
C ARG A 232 5.29 -15.19 -5.29
N PRO A 233 4.38 -16.18 -5.40
CA PRO A 233 3.89 -16.66 -6.71
C PRO A 233 3.17 -15.56 -7.53
N VAL A 234 2.90 -14.41 -6.89
CA VAL A 234 2.23 -13.25 -7.50
C VAL A 234 3.22 -12.24 -8.08
N ALA A 235 4.45 -12.13 -7.54
CA ALA A 235 5.41 -11.11 -7.97
C ALA A 235 6.31 -11.59 -9.13
N THR A 236 6.37 -12.91 -9.36
CA THR A 236 7.11 -13.52 -10.47
C THR A 236 6.13 -14.26 -11.37
N TYR A 237 6.32 -14.13 -12.68
CA TYR A 237 5.52 -14.91 -13.63
C TYR A 237 6.01 -16.36 -13.59
N THR A 238 5.09 -17.28 -13.31
CA THR A 238 5.36 -18.72 -13.36
C THR A 238 4.86 -19.27 -14.69
N LEU A 239 5.76 -19.93 -15.42
CA LEU A 239 5.43 -20.60 -16.67
C LEU A 239 4.47 -21.76 -16.39
N ARG A 240 3.24 -21.67 -16.92
CA ARG A 240 2.22 -22.72 -16.78
C ARG A 240 2.15 -23.65 -18.01
N GLY A 241 3.01 -23.48 -19.00
CA GLY A 241 3.03 -24.29 -20.21
C GLY A 241 4.28 -24.05 -21.07
N SER A 242 4.32 -24.69 -22.24
CA SER A 242 5.45 -24.62 -23.18
C SER A 242 5.46 -23.36 -24.05
N LYS A 243 4.40 -22.54 -23.99
CA LYS A 243 4.28 -21.30 -24.74
C LYS A 243 3.91 -20.15 -23.81
N VAL A 244 4.57 -19.02 -24.01
CA VAL A 244 4.19 -17.75 -23.40
C VAL A 244 3.58 -16.90 -24.50
N ASP A 245 2.27 -16.67 -24.41
CA ASP A 245 1.62 -15.71 -25.28
C ASP A 245 1.72 -14.32 -24.65
N PHE A 246 2.22 -13.35 -25.42
CA PHE A 246 2.27 -11.97 -24.97
C PHE A 246 0.87 -11.42 -24.70
N TYR A 247 -0.15 -11.92 -25.42
CA TYR A 247 -1.55 -11.51 -25.30
C TYR A 247 -2.34 -12.41 -24.33
N ASP A 248 -1.67 -13.11 -23.40
CA ASP A 248 -2.33 -13.90 -22.37
C ASP A 248 -3.34 -13.05 -21.56
N ALA A 249 -4.62 -13.21 -21.89
CA ALA A 249 -5.72 -12.48 -21.28
C ALA A 249 -5.85 -12.78 -19.78
N GLY A 250 -5.43 -13.97 -19.33
CA GLY A 250 -5.43 -14.33 -17.91
C GLY A 250 -4.37 -13.57 -17.13
N PHE A 251 -3.16 -13.45 -17.71
CA PHE A 251 -2.09 -12.64 -17.12
C PHE A 251 -2.48 -11.16 -17.04
N TRP A 252 -2.86 -10.56 -18.18
CA TRP A 252 -3.19 -9.13 -18.24
C TRP A 252 -4.45 -8.80 -17.45
N GLY A 253 -5.47 -9.67 -17.45
CA GLY A 253 -6.65 -9.49 -16.59
C GLY A 253 -6.29 -9.47 -15.10
N SER A 254 -5.42 -10.38 -14.65
CA SER A 254 -4.92 -10.38 -13.26
C SER A 254 -4.07 -9.14 -12.95
N ALA A 255 -3.21 -8.72 -13.87
CA ALA A 255 -2.37 -7.53 -13.74
C ALA A 255 -3.23 -6.24 -13.65
N THR A 256 -4.28 -6.13 -14.45
CA THR A 256 -5.22 -5.00 -14.43
C THR A 256 -5.99 -4.94 -13.11
N ILE A 257 -6.46 -6.08 -12.58
CA ILE A 257 -7.13 -6.12 -11.27
C ILE A 257 -6.17 -5.65 -10.17
N GLN A 258 -4.90 -6.08 -10.20
CA GLN A 258 -3.88 -5.63 -9.25
C GLN A 258 -3.59 -4.14 -9.39
N PHE A 259 -3.52 -3.63 -10.62
CA PHE A 259 -3.35 -2.21 -10.90
C PHE A 259 -4.48 -1.37 -10.32
N LEU A 260 -5.73 -1.77 -10.57
CA LEU A 260 -6.92 -1.09 -10.05
C LEU A 260 -7.00 -1.14 -8.53
N GLY A 261 -6.65 -2.27 -7.92
CA GLY A 261 -6.56 -2.41 -6.46
C GLY A 261 -5.49 -1.50 -5.86
N ALA A 262 -4.29 -1.46 -6.45
CA ALA A 262 -3.20 -0.58 -6.01
C ALA A 262 -3.57 0.90 -6.17
N LEU A 263 -4.22 1.25 -7.29
CA LEU A 263 -4.72 2.59 -7.57
C LEU A 263 -5.76 3.02 -6.54
N PHE A 264 -6.69 2.14 -6.20
CA PHE A 264 -7.70 2.39 -5.17
C PHE A 264 -7.07 2.69 -3.81
N VAL A 265 -6.09 1.89 -3.38
CA VAL A 265 -5.36 2.13 -2.11
C VAL A 265 -4.66 3.50 -2.13
N ARG A 266 -4.05 3.90 -3.26
CA ARG A 266 -3.43 5.23 -3.37
C ARG A 266 -4.43 6.37 -3.39
N LEU A 267 -5.61 6.18 -3.98
CA LEU A 267 -6.69 7.18 -3.93
C LEU A 267 -7.22 7.38 -2.50
N LEU A 268 -7.30 6.31 -1.70
CA LEU A 268 -7.60 6.43 -0.27
C LEU A 268 -6.51 7.24 0.45
N GLY A 269 -5.23 6.99 0.15
CA GLY A 269 -4.11 7.78 0.68
C GLY A 269 -4.19 9.27 0.31
N ALA A 270 -4.55 9.58 -0.93
CA ALA A 270 -4.83 10.94 -1.36
C ALA A 270 -5.96 11.60 -0.55
N GLY A 271 -7.00 10.84 -0.21
CA GLY A 271 -8.06 11.29 0.70
C GLY A 271 -7.53 11.68 2.09
N THR A 272 -6.65 10.87 2.69
CA THR A 272 -6.04 11.19 3.99
C THR A 272 -5.13 12.42 3.94
N LEU A 273 -4.45 12.63 2.81
CA LEU A 273 -3.64 13.83 2.59
C LEU A 273 -4.52 15.08 2.49
N LEU A 274 -5.62 15.01 1.74
CA LEU A 274 -6.59 16.09 1.61
C LEU A 274 -7.31 16.41 2.93
N ALA A 275 -7.44 15.46 3.85
CA ALA A 275 -8.04 15.66 5.16
C ALA A 275 -7.14 16.48 6.13
N GLN A 276 -5.82 16.41 5.99
CA GLN A 276 -4.86 17.07 6.88
C GLN A 276 -5.11 18.57 7.11
N PRO A 277 -5.27 19.42 6.08
CA PRO A 277 -5.49 20.85 6.29
C PRO A 277 -6.77 21.15 7.08
N PHE A 278 -7.82 20.33 6.95
CA PHE A 278 -9.05 20.49 7.73
C PHE A 278 -8.85 20.19 9.21
N ILE A 279 -8.07 19.14 9.53
CA ILE A 279 -7.73 18.79 10.91
C ILE A 279 -6.89 19.90 11.54
N ILE A 280 -5.88 20.40 10.83
CA ILE A 280 -5.03 21.50 11.30
C ILE A 280 -5.85 22.77 11.53
N ASN A 281 -6.76 23.11 10.60
CA ASN A 281 -7.66 24.24 10.79
C ASN A 281 -8.57 24.04 12.02
N GLY A 282 -9.06 22.81 12.24
CA GLY A 282 -9.79 22.44 13.45
C GLY A 282 -8.98 22.67 14.73
N ILE A 283 -7.70 22.30 14.73
CA ILE A 283 -6.76 22.53 15.85
C ILE A 283 -6.52 24.02 16.06
N VAL A 284 -6.24 24.79 15.01
CA VAL A 284 -6.02 26.24 15.09
C VAL A 284 -7.26 26.95 15.62
N SER A 285 -8.44 26.60 15.11
CA SER A 285 -9.73 27.12 15.59
C SER A 285 -10.05 26.70 17.03
N PHE A 286 -9.53 25.57 17.50
CA PHE A 286 -9.61 25.17 18.90
C PHE A 286 -8.72 26.03 19.79
N LEU A 287 -7.46 26.26 19.38
CA LEU A 287 -6.50 27.07 20.14
C LEU A 287 -6.88 28.55 20.22
N GLN A 288 -7.61 29.06 19.23
CA GLN A 288 -8.09 30.45 19.20
C GLN A 288 -9.39 30.68 19.98
N GLY A 289 -10.15 29.62 20.30
CA GLY A 289 -11.47 29.72 20.93
C GLY A 289 -11.48 29.20 22.37
N ASN A 290 -12.44 29.66 23.18
CA ASN A 290 -12.68 29.08 24.50
C ASN A 290 -13.57 27.82 24.38
N LYS A 291 -13.01 26.75 23.80
CA LYS A 291 -13.70 25.47 23.54
C LYS A 291 -13.34 24.43 24.60
N ASP A 292 -14.22 23.47 24.83
CA ASP A 292 -14.01 22.41 25.82
C ASP A 292 -12.81 21.52 25.47
N ARG A 293 -12.05 21.12 26.49
CA ARG A 293 -10.81 20.32 26.39
C ARG A 293 -11.04 19.00 25.66
N SER A 294 -12.23 18.41 25.78
CA SER A 294 -12.62 17.17 25.08
C SER A 294 -12.43 17.27 23.56
N ILE A 295 -12.78 18.40 22.96
CA ILE A 295 -12.65 18.65 21.51
C ILE A 295 -11.18 18.64 21.10
N GLY A 296 -10.31 19.27 21.89
CA GLY A 296 -8.86 19.28 21.63
C GLY A 296 -8.26 17.88 21.64
N ILE A 297 -8.68 17.02 22.57
CA ILE A 297 -8.23 15.62 22.64
C ILE A 297 -8.66 14.85 21.38
N TRP A 298 -9.93 14.96 20.98
CA TRP A 298 -10.44 14.31 19.78
C TRP A 298 -9.73 14.77 18.50
N LEU A 299 -9.37 16.06 18.39
CA LEU A 299 -8.60 16.59 17.26
C LEU A 299 -7.18 16.00 17.19
N VAL A 300 -6.50 15.83 18.33
CA VAL A 300 -5.18 15.17 18.40
C VAL A 300 -5.29 13.70 18.01
N VAL A 301 -6.31 12.98 18.51
CA VAL A 301 -6.59 11.60 18.13
C VAL A 301 -6.84 11.48 16.62
N CYS A 302 -7.66 12.37 16.05
CA CYS A 302 -7.92 12.43 14.61
C CYS A 302 -6.63 12.65 13.81
N MET A 303 -5.76 13.57 14.25
CA MET A 303 -4.48 13.83 13.59
C MET A 303 -3.56 12.61 13.60
N PHE A 304 -3.44 11.93 14.74
CA PHE A 304 -2.62 10.72 14.87
C PHE A 304 -3.11 9.61 13.94
N PHE A 305 -4.41 9.29 13.96
CA PHE A 305 -4.97 8.25 13.12
C PHE A 305 -4.95 8.61 11.63
N ASN A 306 -5.15 9.89 11.27
CA ASN A 306 -5.01 10.32 9.89
C ASN A 306 -3.56 10.16 9.38
N GLN A 307 -2.57 10.51 10.20
CA GLN A 307 -1.16 10.35 9.83
C GLN A 307 -0.78 8.87 9.72
N LEU A 308 -1.24 8.04 10.66
CA LEU A 308 -1.02 6.59 10.62
C LEU A 308 -1.66 5.97 9.37
N ALA A 309 -2.91 6.34 9.05
CA ALA A 309 -3.60 5.87 7.85
C ALA A 309 -2.87 6.31 6.58
N ASN A 310 -2.42 7.56 6.49
CA ASN A 310 -1.64 8.06 5.36
C ASN A 310 -0.35 7.24 5.16
N SER A 311 0.42 7.04 6.22
CA SER A 311 1.67 6.25 6.16
C SER A 311 1.42 4.80 5.74
N LEU A 312 0.38 4.16 6.27
CA LEU A 312 0.04 2.77 5.91
C LEU A 312 -0.44 2.67 4.45
N LEU A 313 -1.39 3.51 4.04
CA LEU A 313 -1.93 3.50 2.68
C LEU A 313 -0.85 3.82 1.64
N GLN A 314 0.06 4.75 1.94
CA GLN A 314 1.18 5.05 1.07
C GLN A 314 2.13 3.84 0.94
N ALA A 315 2.57 3.26 2.06
CA ALA A 315 3.50 2.14 2.06
C ALA A 315 2.92 0.91 1.33
N HIS A 316 1.67 0.56 1.59
CA HIS A 316 0.99 -0.56 0.93
C HIS A 316 0.70 -0.26 -0.54
N GLY A 317 0.28 0.96 -0.87
CA GLY A 317 0.08 1.39 -2.26
C GLY A 317 1.37 1.33 -3.08
N GLU A 318 2.50 1.76 -2.52
CA GLU A 318 3.82 1.62 -3.14
C GLU A 318 4.22 0.16 -3.31
N GLN A 319 4.11 -0.66 -2.27
CA GLN A 319 4.46 -2.07 -2.33
C GLN A 319 3.66 -2.80 -3.42
N MET A 320 2.36 -2.54 -3.55
CA MET A 320 1.51 -3.17 -4.58
C MET A 320 1.97 -2.80 -6.00
N PHE A 321 2.31 -1.54 -6.26
CA PHE A 321 2.84 -1.13 -7.57
C PHE A 321 4.21 -1.73 -7.86
N PHE A 322 5.11 -1.80 -6.87
CA PHE A 322 6.40 -2.46 -7.04
C PHE A 322 6.28 -3.96 -7.33
N GLN A 323 5.33 -4.64 -6.69
CA GLN A 323 5.05 -6.05 -6.98
C GLN A 323 4.49 -6.25 -8.38
N LEU A 324 3.53 -5.42 -8.80
CA LEU A 324 2.98 -5.46 -10.15
C LEU A 324 4.06 -5.17 -11.20
N SER A 325 4.88 -4.14 -10.96
CA SER A 325 6.02 -3.77 -11.79
C SER A 325 7.00 -4.93 -11.97
N THR A 326 7.38 -5.58 -10.86
CA THR A 326 8.26 -6.76 -10.87
C THR A 326 7.63 -7.94 -11.61
N ARG A 327 6.32 -8.14 -11.45
CA ARG A 327 5.57 -9.21 -12.12
C ARG A 327 5.53 -9.02 -13.62
N VAL A 328 5.24 -7.80 -14.09
CA VAL A 328 5.25 -7.48 -15.51
C VAL A 328 6.67 -7.56 -16.08
N ARG A 329 7.69 -7.09 -15.36
CA ARG A 329 9.10 -7.27 -15.75
C ARG A 329 9.43 -8.74 -15.96
N SER A 330 9.06 -9.58 -14.99
CA SER A 330 9.28 -11.02 -15.04
C SER A 330 8.58 -11.64 -16.23
N PHE A 331 7.33 -11.29 -16.51
CA PHE A 331 6.59 -11.76 -17.68
C PHE A 331 7.25 -11.36 -19.01
N LEU A 332 7.68 -10.10 -19.14
CA LEU A 332 8.36 -9.60 -20.34
C LEU A 332 9.69 -10.32 -20.58
N ILE A 333 10.49 -10.50 -19.53
CA ILE A 333 11.77 -11.21 -19.60
C ILE A 333 11.55 -12.65 -20.10
N HIS A 334 10.57 -13.37 -19.56
CA HIS A 334 10.26 -14.71 -20.04
C HIS A 334 9.82 -14.71 -21.50
N ASN A 335 8.90 -13.82 -21.91
CA ASN A 335 8.46 -13.72 -23.30
C ASN A 335 9.61 -13.47 -24.28
N VAL A 336 10.48 -12.51 -23.96
CA VAL A 336 11.64 -12.18 -24.81
C VAL A 336 12.64 -13.33 -24.84
N ALA A 337 12.94 -13.95 -23.70
CA ALA A 337 13.85 -15.08 -23.63
C ALA A 337 13.34 -16.28 -24.44
N PHE A 338 12.08 -16.69 -24.26
CA PHE A 338 11.50 -17.81 -25.02
C PHE A 338 11.51 -17.56 -26.52
N ARG A 339 11.15 -16.34 -26.97
CA ARG A 339 11.20 -16.01 -28.40
C ARG A 339 12.64 -16.00 -28.94
N SER A 340 13.61 -15.59 -28.13
CA SER A 340 15.02 -15.55 -28.55
C SER A 340 15.63 -16.94 -28.73
N PHE A 341 15.15 -17.95 -28.01
CA PHE A 341 15.57 -19.34 -28.21
C PHE A 341 14.93 -20.02 -29.43
N GLY A 342 13.79 -19.51 -29.92
CA GLY A 342 13.00 -20.14 -30.98
C GLY A 342 13.18 -19.54 -32.38
N VAL A 343 13.94 -18.45 -32.53
CA VAL A 343 14.06 -17.70 -33.80
C VAL A 343 15.53 -17.42 -34.09
N GLY A 344 15.97 -17.66 -35.32
CA GLY A 344 17.29 -17.25 -35.80
C GLY A 344 17.42 -15.72 -35.90
N PRO A 345 18.63 -15.19 -36.13
CA PRO A 345 18.80 -13.76 -36.31
C PRO A 345 18.01 -13.31 -37.55
N PRO A 346 17.51 -12.07 -37.57
CA PRO A 346 16.83 -11.51 -38.75
C PRO A 346 17.70 -11.65 -40.00
N GLU A 347 17.07 -11.78 -41.17
CA GLU A 347 17.73 -12.02 -42.47
C GLU A 347 18.88 -11.03 -42.80
N ASN A 348 18.85 -9.84 -42.20
CA ASN A 348 19.82 -8.75 -42.40
C ASN A 348 20.67 -8.43 -41.15
N ALA A 349 20.77 -9.33 -40.17
CA ALA A 349 21.51 -9.08 -38.94
C ALA A 349 22.33 -10.29 -38.51
N ASP A 350 23.55 -10.04 -38.05
CA ASP A 350 24.40 -11.09 -37.49
C ASP A 350 23.96 -11.46 -36.07
N TRP A 351 24.36 -12.66 -35.62
CA TRP A 351 24.07 -13.20 -34.29
C TRP A 351 24.50 -12.28 -33.15
N GLU A 352 25.64 -11.59 -33.31
CA GLU A 352 26.14 -10.64 -32.31
C GLU A 352 25.20 -9.43 -32.15
N THR A 353 24.78 -8.84 -33.28
CA THR A 353 23.86 -7.69 -33.29
C THR A 353 22.48 -8.08 -32.78
N ALA A 354 21.98 -9.26 -33.16
CA ALA A 354 20.71 -9.79 -32.69
C ALA A 354 20.75 -10.07 -31.17
N GLY A 355 21.82 -10.70 -30.68
CA GLY A 355 22.04 -10.98 -29.26
C GLY A 355 22.12 -9.72 -28.41
N SER A 356 22.85 -8.70 -28.87
CA SER A 356 22.93 -7.39 -28.20
C SER A 356 21.56 -6.72 -28.08
N LYS A 357 20.76 -6.72 -29.16
CA LYS A 357 19.38 -6.19 -29.13
C LYS A 357 18.47 -6.94 -28.16
N VAL A 358 18.62 -8.27 -28.05
CA VAL A 358 17.88 -9.07 -27.07
C VAL A 358 18.29 -8.69 -25.65
N LEU A 359 19.59 -8.53 -25.39
CA LEU A 359 20.11 -8.14 -24.08
C LEU A 359 19.55 -6.77 -23.65
N VAL A 360 19.56 -5.77 -24.54
CA VAL A 360 18.96 -4.44 -24.30
C VAL A 360 17.47 -4.55 -23.94
N ARG A 361 16.71 -5.38 -24.64
CA ARG A 361 15.28 -5.61 -24.33
C ARG A 361 15.07 -6.24 -22.95
N LEU A 362 15.93 -7.20 -22.59
CA LEU A 362 15.85 -7.91 -21.31
C LEU A 362 16.28 -7.04 -20.13
N SER A 363 17.27 -6.17 -20.29
CA SER A 363 17.79 -5.31 -19.22
C SER A 363 17.06 -3.96 -19.16
N GLU A 364 17.22 -3.14 -20.20
CA GLU A 364 16.84 -1.72 -20.25
C GLU A 364 15.36 -1.53 -20.54
N ASP A 365 14.83 -2.09 -21.64
CA ASP A 365 13.42 -1.86 -22.02
C ASP A 365 12.47 -2.42 -20.97
N SER A 366 12.75 -3.62 -20.47
CA SER A 366 11.95 -4.21 -19.39
C SER A 366 12.00 -3.37 -18.11
N ALA A 367 13.10 -2.64 -17.86
CA ALA A 367 13.24 -1.73 -16.71
C ALA A 367 12.43 -0.45 -16.91
N ALA A 368 12.48 0.11 -18.13
CA ALA A 368 11.69 1.27 -18.49
C ALA A 368 10.19 0.99 -18.33
N VAL A 369 9.70 -0.15 -18.82
CA VAL A 369 8.29 -0.55 -18.63
C VAL A 369 7.95 -0.74 -17.15
N SER A 370 8.84 -1.36 -16.38
CA SER A 370 8.67 -1.53 -14.93
C SER A 370 8.52 -0.17 -14.22
N GLY A 371 9.37 0.79 -14.56
CA GLY A 371 9.29 2.15 -14.05
C GLY A 371 8.00 2.85 -14.46
N ALA A 372 7.58 2.72 -15.72
CA ALA A 372 6.35 3.31 -16.23
C ALA A 372 5.10 2.83 -15.47
N ILE A 373 5.03 1.55 -15.09
CA ILE A 373 3.93 1.01 -14.28
C ILE A 373 3.85 1.71 -12.93
N VAL A 374 4.98 1.87 -12.24
CA VAL A 374 5.01 2.55 -10.93
C VAL A 374 4.60 4.01 -11.08
N MET A 375 5.12 4.71 -12.09
CA MET A 375 4.81 6.12 -12.35
C MET A 375 3.34 6.33 -12.72
N SER A 376 2.74 5.45 -13.52
CA SER A 376 1.34 5.54 -13.90
C SER A 376 0.38 5.49 -12.71
N GLY A 377 0.75 4.73 -11.67
CA GLY A 377 0.02 4.67 -10.40
C GLY A 377 0.02 5.96 -9.59
N MET A 378 0.92 6.91 -9.90
CA MET A 378 1.03 8.21 -9.22
C MET A 378 0.18 9.29 -9.89
N ILE A 379 -0.11 9.16 -11.18
CA ILE A 379 -0.74 10.22 -11.99
C ILE A 379 -2.13 10.55 -11.45
N ALA A 380 -3.04 9.57 -11.41
CA ALA A 380 -4.43 9.80 -11.02
C ALA A 380 -4.58 10.31 -9.57
N PRO A 381 -3.94 9.72 -8.54
CA PRO A 381 -4.02 10.25 -7.17
C PRO A 381 -3.50 11.69 -7.06
N ASN A 382 -2.38 12.01 -7.70
CA ASN A 382 -1.82 13.36 -7.66
C ASN A 382 -2.73 14.38 -8.37
N LEU A 383 -3.35 14.00 -9.50
CA LEU A 383 -4.34 14.86 -10.16
C LEU A 383 -5.56 15.13 -9.27
N VAL A 384 -6.03 14.13 -8.53
CA VAL A 384 -7.12 14.31 -7.55
C VAL A 384 -6.69 15.25 -6.43
N VAL A 385 -5.49 15.08 -5.86
CA VAL A 385 -4.97 15.96 -4.81
C VAL A 385 -4.84 17.40 -5.30
N VAL A 386 -4.25 17.61 -6.48
CA VAL A 386 -4.07 18.96 -7.06
C VAL A 386 -5.42 19.59 -7.38
N GLY A 387 -6.34 18.86 -8.01
CA GLY A 387 -7.66 19.36 -8.39
C GLY A 387 -8.51 19.72 -7.17
N VAL A 388 -8.67 18.78 -6.23
CA VAL A 388 -9.45 19.00 -5.01
C VAL A 388 -8.78 20.02 -4.11
N GLY A 389 -7.45 19.96 -3.95
CA GLY A 389 -6.68 20.92 -3.16
C GLY A 389 -6.81 22.34 -3.70
N SER A 390 -6.72 22.52 -5.02
CA SER A 390 -6.95 23.82 -5.67
C SER A 390 -8.36 24.34 -5.44
N TYR A 391 -9.38 23.47 -5.52
CA TYR A 391 -10.76 23.84 -5.22
C TYR A 391 -10.94 24.26 -3.74
N VAL A 392 -10.35 23.53 -2.81
CA VAL A 392 -10.38 23.87 -1.37
C VAL A 392 -9.71 25.21 -1.12
N LEU A 393 -8.53 25.46 -1.70
CA LEU A 393 -7.84 26.75 -1.61
C LEU A 393 -8.69 27.89 -2.18
N PHE A 394 -9.30 27.69 -3.35
CA PHE A 394 -10.21 28.68 -3.94
C PHE A 394 -11.36 29.02 -2.99
N LYS A 395 -11.94 28.03 -2.30
CA LYS A 395 -13.01 28.29 -1.32
C LYS A 395 -12.53 29.04 -0.08
N SER A 396 -11.26 28.90 0.31
CA SER A 396 -10.71 29.57 1.50
C SER A 396 -10.22 30.99 1.25
N ILE A 397 -9.52 31.24 0.12
CA ILE A 397 -8.84 32.52 -0.15
C ILE A 397 -9.26 33.17 -1.48
N HIS A 398 -10.32 32.66 -2.13
CA HIS A 398 -10.83 33.14 -3.42
C HIS A 398 -9.69 33.26 -4.45
N LEU A 399 -9.64 34.33 -5.26
CA LEU A 399 -8.68 34.49 -6.36
C LEU A 399 -7.22 34.54 -5.93
N ALA A 400 -6.90 34.77 -4.65
CA ALA A 400 -5.53 34.82 -4.16
C ALA A 400 -4.78 33.48 -4.35
N PHE A 401 -5.49 32.35 -4.51
CA PHE A 401 -4.88 31.04 -4.78
C PHE A 401 -4.18 30.94 -6.14
N LEU A 402 -4.49 31.84 -7.09
CA LEU A 402 -3.96 31.79 -8.44
C LEU A 402 -2.43 32.02 -8.47
N GLY A 403 -1.90 32.80 -7.54
CA GLY A 403 -0.46 33.03 -7.40
C GLY A 403 0.33 31.74 -7.14
N PRO A 404 0.05 31.04 -6.03
CA PRO A 404 0.64 29.72 -5.76
C PRO A 404 0.38 28.68 -6.86
N LEU A 405 -0.79 28.69 -7.50
CA LEU A 405 -1.11 27.78 -8.60
C LEU A 405 -0.22 28.04 -9.83
N LEU A 406 -0.05 29.29 -10.23
CA LEU A 406 0.82 29.67 -11.35
C LEU A 406 2.28 29.30 -11.05
N ALA A 407 2.75 29.56 -9.83
CA ALA A 407 4.08 29.14 -9.40
C ALA A 407 4.24 27.61 -9.50
N ALA A 408 3.27 26.83 -9.04
CA ALA A 408 3.28 25.37 -9.15
C ALA A 408 3.30 24.89 -10.61
N VAL A 409 2.54 25.54 -11.51
CA VAL A 409 2.55 25.23 -12.95
C VAL A 409 3.91 25.52 -13.58
N VAL A 410 4.55 26.64 -13.22
CA VAL A 410 5.91 26.97 -13.68
C VAL A 410 6.93 25.95 -13.19
N CYS A 411 6.88 25.59 -11.90
CA CYS A 411 7.75 24.55 -11.33
C CYS A 411 7.50 23.16 -11.94
N PHE A 412 6.29 22.89 -12.43
CA PHE A 412 5.98 21.65 -13.15
C PHE A 412 6.51 21.65 -14.60
N LEU A 413 6.34 22.77 -15.32
CA LEU A 413 6.75 22.87 -16.73
C LEU A 413 8.26 22.98 -16.89
N ALA A 414 8.97 23.62 -15.96
CA ALA A 414 10.41 23.83 -16.06
C ALA A 414 11.21 22.50 -16.17
N PRO A 415 11.01 21.49 -15.30
CA PRO A 415 11.62 20.17 -15.46
C PRO A 415 11.24 19.46 -16.77
N MET A 416 9.99 19.62 -17.25
CA MET A 416 9.57 19.01 -18.52
C MET A 416 10.33 19.57 -19.72
N LEU A 417 10.51 20.90 -19.77
CA LEU A 417 11.27 21.56 -20.83
C LEU A 417 12.77 21.22 -20.76
N LEU A 418 13.30 21.07 -19.54
CA LEU A 418 14.70 20.72 -19.29
C LEU A 418 14.99 19.20 -19.40
N GLY A 419 13.98 18.35 -19.58
CA GLY A 419 14.17 16.90 -19.68
C GLY A 419 15.01 16.47 -20.90
N LYS A 420 14.77 17.08 -22.07
CA LYS A 420 15.56 16.82 -23.29
C LYS A 420 17.03 17.18 -23.14
N PRO A 421 17.42 18.41 -22.74
CA PRO A 421 18.83 18.75 -22.57
C PRO A 421 19.49 17.93 -21.46
N LEU A 422 18.74 17.56 -20.40
CA LEU A 422 19.26 16.67 -19.36
C LEU A 422 19.61 15.28 -19.93
N SER A 423 18.72 14.67 -20.70
CA SER A 423 18.96 13.37 -21.33
C SER A 423 20.10 13.41 -22.34
N GLN A 424 20.18 14.47 -23.17
CA GLN A 424 21.25 14.63 -24.15
C GLN A 424 22.62 14.81 -23.48
N SER A 425 22.70 15.66 -22.44
CA SER A 425 23.94 15.86 -21.70
C SER A 425 24.36 14.62 -20.90
N GLN A 426 23.40 13.87 -20.35
CA GLN A 426 23.67 12.57 -19.72
C GLN A 426 24.26 11.57 -20.71
N LYS A 427 23.68 11.49 -21.92
CA LYS A 427 24.18 10.63 -23.00
C LYS A 427 25.62 11.00 -23.40
N ALA A 428 25.89 12.29 -23.64
CA ALA A 428 27.23 12.77 -23.98
C ALA A 428 28.27 12.46 -22.87
N PHE A 429 27.86 12.57 -21.60
CA PHE A 429 28.70 12.18 -20.47
C PHE A 429 29.01 10.68 -20.46
N LEU A 430 28.00 9.82 -20.67
CA LEU A 430 28.19 8.37 -20.72
C LEU A 430 29.08 7.95 -21.90
N GLU A 431 28.89 8.54 -23.07
CA GLU A 431 29.73 8.29 -24.26
C GLU A 431 31.19 8.69 -24.01
N ALA A 432 31.44 9.86 -23.40
CA ALA A 432 32.80 10.28 -23.05
C ALA A 432 33.45 9.36 -22.01
N ALA A 433 32.68 8.87 -21.04
CA ALA A 433 33.16 7.91 -20.05
C ALA A 433 33.50 6.55 -20.68
N GLU A 434 32.69 6.09 -21.63
CA GLU A 434 32.93 4.85 -22.38
C GLU A 434 34.20 4.95 -23.24
N VAL A 435 34.39 6.05 -23.96
CA VAL A 435 35.63 6.33 -24.71
C VAL A 435 36.86 6.29 -23.79
N ARG A 436 36.79 6.90 -22.60
CA ARG A 436 37.91 6.83 -21.63
C ARG A 436 38.18 5.39 -21.20
N ILE A 437 37.14 4.63 -20.83
CA ILE A 437 37.29 3.24 -20.41
C ILE A 437 37.96 2.42 -21.50
N GLN A 438 37.54 2.60 -22.76
CA GLN A 438 38.13 1.91 -23.90
C GLN A 438 39.61 2.29 -24.12
N ILE A 439 39.96 3.58 -24.05
CA ILE A 439 41.34 4.05 -24.17
C ILE A 439 42.20 3.44 -23.05
N VAL A 440 41.76 3.53 -21.80
CA VAL A 440 42.52 3.00 -20.65
C VAL A 440 42.66 1.48 -20.75
N LYS A 441 41.63 0.77 -21.19
CA LYS A 441 41.69 -0.69 -21.43
C LYS A 441 42.77 -1.04 -22.47
N ASN A 442 42.81 -0.33 -23.59
CA ASN A 442 43.82 -0.52 -24.63
C ASN A 442 45.23 -0.18 -24.11
N LEU A 443 45.38 0.91 -23.35
CA LEU A 443 46.68 1.28 -22.76
C LEU A 443 47.17 0.25 -21.74
N ILE A 444 46.27 -0.35 -20.96
CA ILE A 444 46.60 -1.41 -20.00
C ILE A 444 46.97 -2.71 -20.73
N SER A 445 46.23 -3.07 -21.79
CA SER A 445 46.57 -4.28 -22.58
C SER A 445 47.94 -4.17 -23.23
N ASP A 446 48.32 -2.97 -23.67
CA ASP A 446 49.57 -2.72 -24.39
C ASP A 446 50.70 -2.18 -23.50
N ILE A 447 50.56 -2.27 -22.17
CA ILE A 447 51.47 -1.62 -21.22
C ILE A 447 52.92 -2.07 -21.37
N ARG A 448 53.15 -3.31 -21.79
CA ARG A 448 54.48 -3.86 -22.07
C ARG A 448 55.13 -3.17 -23.27
N ASN A 449 54.38 -2.99 -24.35
CA ASN A 449 54.85 -2.31 -25.57
C ASN A 449 55.10 -0.83 -25.31
N ILE A 450 54.21 -0.17 -24.57
CA ILE A 450 54.37 1.23 -24.15
C ILE A 450 55.65 1.41 -23.31
N ARG A 451 55.98 0.46 -22.44
CA ARG A 451 57.20 0.49 -21.62
C ARG A 451 58.47 0.26 -22.45
N PHE A 452 58.45 -0.69 -23.38
CA PHE A 452 59.59 -0.91 -24.29
C PHE A 452 59.83 0.27 -25.24
N GLY A 453 58.76 0.92 -25.71
CA GLY A 453 58.86 2.10 -26.57
C GLY A 453 59.18 3.40 -25.83
N ASN A 454 59.34 3.39 -24.50
CA ASN A 454 59.49 4.58 -23.66
C ASN A 454 58.37 5.64 -23.88
N MET A 455 57.16 5.19 -24.23
CA MET A 455 56.00 6.05 -24.58
C MET A 455 55.07 6.33 -23.39
N GLN A 456 55.55 6.09 -22.17
CA GLN A 456 54.74 6.19 -20.94
C GLN A 456 54.13 7.58 -20.77
N HIS A 457 54.89 8.63 -21.09
CA HIS A 457 54.42 10.00 -21.01
C HIS A 457 53.27 10.29 -22.00
N THR A 458 53.40 9.81 -23.24
CA THR A 458 52.37 9.96 -24.28
C THR A 458 51.09 9.20 -23.90
N ALA A 459 51.22 7.97 -23.39
CA ALA A 459 50.09 7.19 -22.88
C ALA A 459 49.39 7.91 -21.71
N ALA A 460 50.16 8.49 -20.77
CA ALA A 460 49.63 9.27 -19.66
C ALA A 460 48.91 10.55 -20.13
N GLN A 461 49.44 11.24 -21.14
CA GLN A 461 48.78 12.39 -21.76
C GLN A 461 47.46 12.00 -22.43
N GLN A 462 47.43 10.90 -23.18
CA GLN A 462 46.21 10.41 -23.83
C GLN A 462 45.12 10.05 -22.81
N ALA A 463 45.50 9.37 -21.71
CA ALA A 463 44.58 9.08 -20.62
C ALA A 463 44.06 10.36 -19.95
N THR A 464 44.94 11.32 -19.65
CA THR A 464 44.57 12.62 -19.05
C THR A 464 43.64 13.42 -19.96
N GLN A 465 43.90 13.47 -21.27
CA GLN A 465 43.06 14.19 -22.22
C GLN A 465 41.66 13.58 -22.33
N SER A 466 41.57 12.24 -22.35
CA SER A 466 40.26 11.55 -22.32
C SER A 466 39.48 11.84 -21.04
N ARG A 467 40.17 11.93 -19.90
CA ARG A 467 39.57 12.30 -18.61
C ARG A 467 39.07 13.75 -18.60
N GLN A 468 39.82 14.67 -19.20
CA GLN A 468 39.37 16.07 -19.29
C GLN A 468 38.05 16.18 -20.08
N ARG A 469 37.96 15.50 -21.23
CA ARG A 469 36.71 15.48 -22.04
C ARG A 469 35.52 14.91 -21.26
N GLU A 470 35.74 13.85 -20.48
CA GLU A 470 34.70 13.29 -19.60
C GLU A 470 34.26 14.32 -18.53
N ILE A 471 35.21 15.03 -17.92
CA ILE A 471 34.91 16.07 -16.91
C ILE A 471 34.10 17.22 -17.53
N ASP A 472 34.46 17.68 -18.72
CA ASP A 472 33.75 18.76 -19.41
C ASP A 472 32.30 18.35 -19.76
N ALA A 473 32.10 17.11 -20.21
CA ALA A 473 30.75 16.56 -20.43
C ALA A 473 29.98 16.39 -19.10
N ALA A 474 30.65 15.91 -18.05
CA ALA A 474 30.06 15.71 -16.73
C ALA A 474 29.63 17.04 -16.08
N THR A 475 30.42 18.10 -16.21
CA THR A 475 30.10 19.43 -15.69
C THR A 475 28.87 20.01 -16.38
N THR A 476 28.78 19.85 -17.71
CA THR A 476 27.59 20.25 -18.49
C THR A 476 26.34 19.50 -18.01
N PHE A 477 26.41 18.17 -17.89
CA PHE A 477 25.32 17.36 -17.35
C PHE A 477 24.90 17.79 -15.94
N ARG A 478 25.86 17.95 -15.02
CA ARG A 478 25.59 18.36 -13.64
C ARG A 478 24.96 19.75 -13.58
N ARG A 479 25.36 20.69 -14.44
CA ARG A 479 24.78 22.04 -14.49
C ARG A 479 23.30 21.97 -14.86
N VAL A 480 22.96 21.23 -15.92
CA VAL A 480 21.55 21.03 -16.32
C VAL A 480 20.76 20.30 -15.23
N LEU A 481 21.34 19.28 -14.61
CA LEU A 481 20.73 18.55 -13.49
C LEU A 481 20.44 19.47 -12.30
N THR A 482 21.37 20.36 -11.93
CA THR A 482 21.18 21.34 -10.86
C THR A 482 20.00 22.26 -11.16
N PHE A 483 19.87 22.76 -12.40
CA PHE A 483 18.71 23.58 -12.79
C PHE A 483 17.40 22.79 -12.68
N VAL A 484 17.37 21.53 -13.14
CA VAL A 484 16.19 20.66 -13.05
C VAL A 484 15.79 20.40 -11.58
N ILE A 485 16.75 20.10 -10.71
CA ILE A 485 16.49 19.83 -9.29
C ILE A 485 15.99 21.09 -8.57
N ILE A 486 16.58 22.27 -8.87
CA ILE A 486 16.15 23.53 -8.27
C ILE A 486 14.74 23.91 -8.74
N ALA A 487 14.44 23.74 -10.02
CA ALA A 487 13.13 24.04 -10.57
C ALA A 487 12.02 23.07 -10.10
N GLY A 488 12.40 21.83 -9.72
CA GLY A 488 11.49 20.79 -9.26
C GLY A 488 11.28 20.70 -7.74
N LYS A 489 11.96 21.52 -6.94
CA LYS A 489 11.68 21.70 -5.50
C LYS A 489 10.68 22.82 -5.30
#